data_AF-E8WNU8-F1
#
_entry.id   AF-E8WNU8-F1
#
_cell.length_a   1.000
_cell.length_b   1.000
_cell.length_c   1.000
_cell.angle_alpha   90.00
_cell.angle_beta   90.00
_cell.angle_gamma   90.00
#
_symmetry.space_group_name_H-M   'P 1'
#
loop_
_entity.id
_entity.type
_entity.pdbx_description
1 polymer ?
#
loop_
_entity_poly.entity_id
_entity_poly.type
_entity_poly.pdbx_seq_one_letter_code
_entity_poly.pdbx_strand_id
1 'polypeptide(L)'
;MSTKREFASFTPEELRELYKEDPARFDELADEALKVACKASTPEKSLKLQQMQWSISMQLRKASSSLGRMHIMENIFYTEVYGENGQLGKLVSSCNSLLRAIGKKDQIVGKEKTVKLRRV
;
A
#
# COMPACT_ATOMS: atom_id res chain seq x y z
N MET A 1 -21.95 15.76 13.35
CA MET A 1 -21.32 16.38 12.14
C MET A 1 -20.33 15.39 11.57
N SER A 2 -20.22 15.28 10.25
CA SER A 2 -19.47 14.20 9.59
C SER A 2 -17.96 14.55 9.54
N THR A 3 -17.16 14.01 10.45
CA THR A 3 -15.69 14.20 10.55
C THR A 3 -14.90 13.62 9.37
N LYS A 4 -15.58 13.02 8.40
CA LYS A 4 -15.04 12.40 7.18
C LYS A 4 -14.16 13.34 6.33
N ARG A 5 -14.09 14.62 6.65
CA ARG A 5 -13.46 15.66 5.84
C ARG A 5 -12.39 16.48 6.55
N GLU A 6 -12.22 16.38 7.88
CA GLU A 6 -11.31 17.31 8.57
C GLU A 6 -9.86 17.02 8.21
N PHE A 7 -9.34 15.81 8.41
CA PHE A 7 -7.95 15.49 8.03
C PHE A 7 -7.68 15.68 6.53
N ALA A 8 -8.65 15.31 5.66
CA ALA A 8 -8.53 15.44 4.20
C ALA A 8 -8.70 16.89 3.69
N SER A 9 -9.09 17.83 4.56
CA SER A 9 -9.19 19.25 4.21
C SER A 9 -7.90 20.01 4.42
N PHE A 10 -6.92 19.42 5.12
CA PHE A 10 -5.59 19.99 5.28
C PHE A 10 -4.68 19.60 4.11
N THR A 11 -3.88 20.56 3.67
CA THR A 11 -2.72 20.33 2.81
C THR A 11 -1.57 19.68 3.59
N PRO A 12 -0.60 19.03 2.91
CA PRO A 12 0.58 18.48 3.58
C PRO A 12 1.36 19.52 4.40
N GLU A 13 1.45 20.76 3.92
CA GLU A 13 2.11 21.86 4.62
C GLU A 13 1.35 22.23 5.91
N GLU A 14 0.03 22.32 5.86
CA GLU A 14 -0.78 22.62 7.04
C GLU A 14 -0.75 21.50 8.07
N LEU A 15 -0.76 20.24 7.64
CA LEU A 15 -0.57 19.08 8.52
C LEU A 15 0.80 19.10 9.20
N ARG A 16 1.84 19.55 8.48
CA ARG A 16 3.19 19.69 9.04
C ARG A 16 3.24 20.78 10.10
N GLU A 17 2.61 21.93 9.86
CA GLU A 17 2.55 22.99 10.86
C GLU A 17 1.69 22.57 12.06
N LEU A 18 0.54 21.92 11.84
CA LEU A 18 -0.28 21.36 12.90
C LEU A 18 0.49 20.38 13.79
N TYR A 19 1.30 19.50 13.20
CA TYR A 19 2.12 18.57 13.98
C TYR A 19 3.16 19.28 14.86
N LYS A 20 3.67 20.44 14.45
CA LYS A 20 4.62 21.23 15.27
C LYS A 20 3.91 22.00 16.37
N GLU A 21 2.75 22.57 16.08
CA GLU A 21 2.00 23.43 17.00
C GLU A 21 1.21 22.63 18.03
N ASP A 22 0.51 21.57 17.59
CA ASP A 22 -0.32 20.71 18.41
C ASP A 22 -0.24 19.24 17.94
N PRO A 23 0.81 18.52 18.39
CA PRO A 23 0.99 17.11 18.04
C PRO A 23 -0.15 16.21 18.49
N ALA A 24 -0.78 16.52 19.63
CA ALA A 24 -1.88 15.72 20.18
C ALA A 24 -3.11 15.79 19.27
N ARG A 25 -3.46 16.99 18.80
CA ARG A 25 -4.56 17.17 17.86
C ARG A 25 -4.28 16.53 16.50
N PHE A 26 -3.03 16.58 16.03
CA PHE A 26 -2.65 15.86 14.82
C PHE A 26 -2.91 14.35 14.98
N ASP A 27 -2.46 13.77 16.09
CA ASP A 27 -2.62 12.34 16.37
C ASP A 27 -4.11 11.94 16.47
N GLU A 28 -4.95 12.78 17.11
CA GLU A 28 -6.40 12.56 17.17
C GLU A 28 -7.04 12.54 15.77
N LEU A 29 -6.74 13.54 14.94
CA LEU A 29 -7.29 13.63 13.58
C LEU A 29 -6.80 12.48 12.70
N ALA A 30 -5.54 12.07 12.84
CA ALA A 30 -4.98 10.94 12.13
C ALA A 30 -5.67 9.62 12.53
N ASP A 31 -5.90 9.41 13.83
CA ASP A 31 -6.61 8.23 14.35
C ASP A 31 -8.06 8.17 13.85
N GLU A 32 -8.75 9.30 13.79
CA GLU A 32 -10.09 9.38 13.21
C GLU A 32 -10.09 9.04 11.71
N ALA A 33 -9.15 9.61 10.96
CA ALA A 33 -8.99 9.33 9.54
C ALA A 33 -8.74 7.83 9.30
N LEU A 34 -7.89 7.18 10.11
CA LEU A 34 -7.63 5.75 10.05
C LEU A 34 -8.88 4.91 10.38
N LYS A 35 -9.65 5.28 11.39
CA LYS A 35 -10.93 4.61 11.73
C LYS A 35 -11.91 4.66 10.57
N VAL A 36 -11.96 5.78 9.85
CA VAL A 36 -12.81 5.93 8.66
C VAL A 36 -12.26 5.11 7.50
N ALA A 37 -10.96 5.16 7.24
CA ALA A 37 -10.31 4.42 6.16
C ALA A 37 -10.45 2.89 6.32
N CYS A 38 -10.51 2.39 7.55
CA CYS A 38 -10.69 0.98 7.84
C CYS A 38 -12.15 0.49 7.77
N LYS A 39 -13.12 1.35 7.43
CA LYS A 39 -14.52 0.94 7.20
C LYS A 39 -14.71 0.55 5.73
N ALA A 40 -15.06 -0.70 5.49
CA ALA A 40 -15.36 -1.24 4.16
C ALA A 40 -16.85 -1.60 4.01
N SER A 41 -17.21 -2.04 2.81
CA SER A 41 -18.60 -2.44 2.47
C SER A 41 -19.08 -3.69 3.22
N THR A 42 -18.16 -4.51 3.76
CA THR A 42 -18.50 -5.70 4.55
C THR A 42 -17.68 -5.74 5.85
N PRO A 43 -18.18 -6.42 6.89
CA PRO A 43 -17.46 -6.59 8.15
C PRO A 43 -16.10 -7.28 7.98
N GLU A 44 -16.01 -8.31 7.14
CA GLU A 44 -14.78 -9.08 6.92
C GLU A 44 -13.69 -8.22 6.27
N LYS A 45 -14.08 -7.38 5.30
CA LYS A 45 -13.16 -6.43 4.67
C LYS A 45 -12.70 -5.36 5.67
N SER A 46 -13.59 -4.89 6.54
CA SER A 46 -13.25 -3.91 7.57
C SER A 46 -12.27 -4.51 8.59
N LEU A 47 -12.50 -5.74 9.03
CA LEU A 47 -11.61 -6.48 9.91
C LEU A 47 -10.22 -6.65 9.29
N LYS A 48 -10.16 -7.00 8.00
CA LYS A 48 -8.88 -7.12 7.28
C LYS A 48 -8.11 -5.80 7.24
N LEU A 49 -8.79 -4.67 7.02
CA LEU A 49 -8.18 -3.34 7.04
C LEU A 49 -7.66 -2.98 8.43
N GLN A 50 -8.42 -3.29 9.48
CA GLN A 50 -7.99 -3.07 10.87
C GLN A 50 -6.76 -3.92 11.23
N GLN A 51 -6.73 -5.19 10.82
CA GLN A 51 -5.56 -6.06 11.03
C GLN A 51 -4.31 -5.52 10.32
N MET A 52 -4.48 -4.98 9.10
CA MET A 52 -3.40 -4.34 8.35
C MET A 52 -2.91 -3.07 9.05
N GLN A 53 -3.83 -2.19 9.50
CA GLN A 53 -3.50 -0.99 10.26
C GLN A 53 -2.73 -1.32 11.55
N TRP A 54 -3.15 -2.37 12.26
CA TRP A 54 -2.47 -2.83 13.47
C TRP A 54 -1.06 -3.35 13.15
N SER A 55 -0.89 -4.13 12.09
CA SER A 55 0.42 -4.62 11.65
C SER A 55 1.38 -3.47 11.30
N ILE A 56 0.91 -2.48 10.54
CA ILE A 56 1.70 -1.28 10.21
C ILE A 56 2.12 -0.57 11.50
N SER A 57 1.18 -0.33 12.42
CA SER A 57 1.45 0.33 13.69
C SER A 57 2.50 -0.40 14.52
N MET A 58 2.42 -1.74 14.57
CA MET A 58 3.41 -2.58 15.27
C MET A 58 4.80 -2.51 14.65
N GLN A 59 4.90 -2.41 13.32
CA GLN A 59 6.17 -2.22 12.64
C GLN A 59 6.75 -0.83 12.92
N LEU A 60 5.93 0.22 12.85
CA LEU A 60 6.37 1.59 13.11
C LEU A 60 6.83 1.82 14.55
N ARG A 61 6.32 1.05 15.52
CA ARG A 61 6.81 1.09 16.92
C ARG A 61 8.23 0.57 17.09
N LYS A 62 8.74 -0.22 16.14
CA LYS A 62 10.12 -0.74 16.18
C LYS A 62 11.16 0.31 15.79
N ALA A 63 10.74 1.38 15.10
CA ALA A 63 11.63 2.46 14.72
C ALA A 63 11.72 3.50 15.84
N SER A 64 12.95 3.82 16.25
CA SER A 64 13.26 4.85 17.24
C SER A 64 13.37 6.27 16.66
N SER A 65 13.38 6.40 15.32
CA SER A 65 13.52 7.68 14.62
C SER A 65 12.44 7.88 13.56
N SER A 66 12.15 9.14 13.25
CA SER A 66 11.23 9.54 12.17
C SER A 66 11.68 8.99 10.81
N LEU A 67 12.98 9.06 10.51
CA LEU A 67 13.56 8.48 9.30
C LEU A 67 13.38 6.95 9.24
N GLY A 68 13.56 6.25 10.37
CA GLY A 68 13.31 4.82 10.46
C GLY A 68 11.85 4.46 10.19
N ARG A 69 10.90 5.25 10.71
CA ARG A 69 9.46 5.09 10.42
C ARG A 69 9.16 5.29 8.94
N MET A 70 9.79 6.28 8.30
CA MET A 70 9.65 6.53 6.87
C MET A 70 10.14 5.34 6.03
N HIS A 71 11.32 4.80 6.32
CA HIS A 71 11.84 3.62 5.62
C HIS A 71 10.96 2.38 5.81
N ILE A 72 10.37 2.19 6.99
CA ILE A 72 9.41 1.11 7.21
C ILE A 72 8.17 1.30 6.34
N MET A 73 7.59 2.50 6.30
CA MET A 73 6.44 2.80 5.42
C MET A 73 6.78 2.58 3.95
N GLU A 74 7.96 3.04 3.53
CA GLU A 74 8.48 2.86 2.18
C GLU A 74 8.58 1.38 1.82
N ASN A 75 9.21 0.57 2.68
CA ASN A 75 9.33 -0.88 2.47
C ASN A 75 7.97 -1.57 2.41
N ILE A 76 7.02 -1.20 3.27
CA ILE A 76 5.65 -1.75 3.23
C ILE A 76 5.01 -1.43 1.87
N PHE A 77 5.10 -0.19 1.41
CA PHE A 77 4.53 0.22 0.12
C PHE A 77 5.20 -0.51 -1.06
N TYR A 78 6.54 -0.55 -1.10
CA TYR A 78 7.25 -1.24 -2.18
C TYR A 78 6.97 -2.73 -2.20
N THR A 79 6.87 -3.37 -1.03
CA THR A 79 6.53 -4.80 -0.95
C THR A 79 5.12 -5.08 -1.47
N GLU A 80 4.14 -4.27 -1.08
CA GLU A 80 2.74 -4.46 -1.48
C GLU A 80 2.48 -4.10 -2.96
N VAL A 81 3.22 -3.14 -3.53
CA VAL A 81 3.03 -2.71 -4.92
C VAL A 81 3.93 -3.48 -5.88
N TYR A 82 5.23 -3.57 -5.57
CA TYR A 82 6.29 -4.07 -6.46
C TYR A 82 6.92 -5.39 -6.02
N GLY A 83 6.58 -5.91 -4.84
CA GLY A 83 7.11 -7.19 -4.35
C GLY A 83 6.64 -8.38 -5.20
N GLU A 84 7.17 -9.57 -4.89
CA GLU A 84 6.94 -10.81 -5.63
C GLU A 84 5.45 -11.17 -5.78
N ASN A 85 4.61 -10.74 -4.81
CA ASN A 85 3.15 -10.88 -4.82
C ASN A 85 2.40 -9.53 -4.88
N GLY A 86 3.09 -8.48 -5.31
CA GLY A 86 2.59 -7.12 -5.32
C GLY A 86 1.44 -6.89 -6.32
N GLN A 87 0.72 -5.79 -6.13
CA GLN A 87 -0.41 -5.42 -6.98
C GLN A 87 -0.02 -5.26 -8.46
N LEU A 88 1.19 -4.78 -8.74
CA LEU A 88 1.68 -4.62 -10.11
C LEU A 88 1.83 -5.99 -10.81
N GLY A 89 2.38 -6.98 -10.13
CA GLY A 89 2.52 -8.34 -10.66
C GLY A 89 1.15 -8.97 -10.98
N LYS A 90 0.17 -8.77 -10.09
CA LYS A 90 -1.22 -9.24 -10.30
C LYS A 90 -1.88 -8.56 -11.51
N LEU A 91 -1.65 -7.25 -11.68
CA LEU A 91 -2.17 -6.51 -12.83
C LEU A 91 -1.56 -7.00 -14.13
N VAL A 92 -0.23 -7.14 -14.19
CA VAL A 92 0.48 -7.67 -15.37
C VAL A 92 -0.01 -9.07 -15.72
N SER A 93 -0.17 -9.96 -14.72
CA SER A 93 -0.71 -11.31 -14.92
C SER A 93 -2.13 -11.29 -15.48
N SER A 94 -2.99 -10.40 -14.97
CA SER A 94 -4.37 -10.23 -15.44
C SER A 94 -4.42 -9.70 -16.88
N CYS A 95 -3.62 -8.69 -17.20
CA CYS A 95 -3.49 -8.16 -18.56
C CYS A 95 -2.95 -9.21 -19.54
N ASN A 96 -1.94 -9.97 -19.15
CA ASN A 96 -1.41 -11.08 -19.97
C ASN A 96 -2.46 -12.18 -20.17
N SER A 97 -3.28 -12.46 -19.16
CA SER A 97 -4.39 -13.42 -19.27
C SER A 97 -5.47 -12.93 -20.23
N LEU A 98 -5.81 -11.64 -20.19
CA LEU A 98 -6.74 -11.03 -21.14
C LEU A 98 -6.18 -11.01 -22.56
N LEU A 99 -4.91 -10.63 -22.74
CA LEU A 99 -4.23 -10.67 -24.05
C LEU A 99 -4.16 -12.10 -24.59
N ARG A 100 -3.95 -13.12 -23.75
CA ARG A 100 -4.04 -14.53 -24.16
C ARG A 100 -5.46 -14.95 -24.52
N ALA A 101 -6.47 -14.46 -23.81
CA ALA A 101 -7.87 -14.77 -24.09
C ALA A 101 -8.34 -14.13 -25.42
N ILE A 102 -7.91 -12.89 -25.70
CA ILE A 102 -8.18 -12.18 -26.96
C ILE A 102 -7.30 -12.72 -28.09
N GLY A 103 -6.05 -13.07 -27.78
CA GLY A 103 -5.06 -13.64 -28.68
C GLY A 103 -5.26 -15.13 -28.99
N LYS A 104 -6.26 -15.79 -28.41
CA LYS A 104 -6.72 -17.14 -28.83
C LYS A 104 -7.45 -17.11 -30.18
N LYS A 105 -6.93 -16.32 -31.12
CA LYS A 105 -7.05 -16.58 -32.55
C LYS A 105 -5.74 -16.99 -33.21
N ASP A 106 -4.57 -16.78 -32.59
CA ASP A 106 -3.30 -17.27 -33.15
C ASP A 106 -2.32 -17.72 -32.06
N GLN A 107 -2.00 -19.02 -32.07
CA GLN A 107 -0.93 -19.60 -31.29
C GLN A 107 0.40 -18.95 -31.65
N ILE A 108 1.14 -18.42 -30.68
CA ILE A 108 2.59 -18.28 -30.80
C ILE A 108 3.23 -18.97 -29.61
N VAL A 109 3.63 -20.22 -29.86
CA VAL A 109 4.51 -21.02 -29.01
C VAL A 109 5.89 -20.36 -29.04
N GLY A 110 6.17 -19.46 -28.10
CA GLY A 110 7.50 -18.94 -27.82
C GLY A 110 8.20 -19.83 -26.80
N LYS A 111 8.94 -20.84 -27.28
CA LYS A 111 9.81 -21.69 -26.46
C LYS A 111 10.73 -20.85 -25.59
N GLU A 112 10.63 -21.05 -24.28
CA GLU A 112 11.60 -20.65 -23.27
C GLU A 112 12.95 -21.33 -23.59
N LYS A 113 13.87 -20.62 -24.24
CA LYS A 113 15.27 -21.05 -24.36
C LYS A 113 16.01 -20.58 -23.12
N THR A 114 16.21 -21.50 -22.18
CA THR A 114 17.20 -21.40 -21.11
C THR A 114 18.59 -21.20 -21.72
N VAL A 115 19.09 -19.95 -21.71
CA VAL A 115 20.48 -19.66 -22.08
C VAL A 115 21.35 -19.96 -20.86
N LYS A 116 22.06 -21.09 -20.91
CA LYS A 116 23.19 -21.37 -20.01
C LYS A 116 24.31 -20.39 -20.31
N LEU A 117 24.57 -19.44 -19.40
CA LEU A 117 25.80 -18.65 -19.40
C LEU A 117 27.00 -19.57 -19.11
N ARG A 118 27.86 -19.79 -20.11
CA ARG A 118 29.23 -20.27 -19.88
C ARG A 118 30.10 -19.09 -19.45
N ARG A 119 30.77 -19.25 -18.32
CA ARG A 119 31.85 -18.37 -17.83
C ARG A 119 32.98 -18.33 -18.86
N VAL A 120 33.53 -17.13 -19.08
CA VAL A 120 34.91 -16.90 -19.48
C VAL A 120 35.56 -16.11 -18.36
#